data_AF-A0AA35S5L2-F1
#
_entry.id   AF-A0AA35S5L2-F1
#
_cell.length_a   1.000
_cell.length_b   1.000
_cell.length_c   1.000
_cell.angle_alpha   90.00
_cell.angle_beta   90.00
_cell.angle_gamma   90.00
#
_symmetry.space_group_name_H-M   'P 1'
#
loop_
_entity.id
_entity.type
_entity.pdbx_description
1 polymer ?
#
loop_
_entity_poly.entity_id
_entity_poly.type
_entity_poly.pdbx_seq_one_letter_code
_entity_poly.pdbx_strand_id
1 'polypeptide(L)'
;MSREYFAKSKLFQNGMLREAQLSTRNMVNAVTEEFWKMVTASINDQALHFKTLRYNLEAEWRNRYPGGRTLDRNDLFELGKADILNHVASLQVFKPATWEGVLMDSLWTEVAPHVLEIFIEAAQGQSPGEFNTSADIQLHKWADSHQLAELCAKVGLETMFAQLHTKLEGEEGGGGGGVGGGGWGVVGVGGGGGKFHSLGQGLREEVERLSKQNHRWESYNVDQLKYVQMSALDDKDVPSAEQWRDAVTFMTSALSRQIKEAEDDLQKLAGPTSFYDRWVLWKSQSSTQVVKRAAAEELSKFLAAEPSHPSKLFTDELMTVQRVLKTQGHAASEEDIQESWRHLYHLHFLKRAEETAHKCQRGFVLRQHSPEYACPEVEYFWRVQQVMKSSSHTLRVQILDREVRQLEQQIKSILDSIAVSEERKKGLIRGDAVDKAEQLKQVRMIQEKLDTFREALAKQQKGHSPK
;
A
#
# COMPACT_ATOMS: atom_id res chain seq x y z
N MET A 1 -15.86 -22.34 82.12
CA MET A 1 -14.75 -23.24 82.53
C MET A 1 -13.39 -22.56 82.62
N SER A 2 -12.86 -21.88 81.59
CA SER A 2 -11.50 -21.30 81.65
C SER A 2 -11.32 -20.13 82.65
N ARG A 3 -12.32 -19.24 82.80
CA ARG A 3 -12.28 -18.11 83.75
C ARG A 3 -12.19 -18.54 85.21
N GLU A 4 -12.97 -19.55 85.62
CA GLU A 4 -13.00 -20.08 86.98
C GLU A 4 -11.71 -20.84 87.33
N TYR A 5 -11.08 -21.50 86.35
CA TYR A 5 -9.80 -22.18 86.51
C TYR A 5 -8.66 -21.19 86.79
N PHE A 6 -8.58 -20.08 86.04
CA PHE A 6 -7.56 -19.06 86.26
C PHE A 6 -7.76 -18.27 87.56
N ALA A 7 -9.00 -18.04 88.00
CA ALA A 7 -9.31 -17.37 89.26
C ALA A 7 -8.91 -18.18 90.52
N LYS A 8 -8.87 -19.51 90.42
CA LYS A 8 -8.49 -20.43 91.51
C LYS A 8 -7.02 -20.89 91.46
N SER A 9 -6.27 -20.46 90.44
CA SER A 9 -4.88 -20.87 90.26
C SER A 9 -3.93 -20.13 91.20
N LYS A 10 -3.00 -20.87 91.84
CA LYS A 10 -1.95 -20.29 92.69
C LYS A 10 -1.07 -19.27 91.95
N LEU A 11 -0.98 -19.36 90.63
CA LEU A 11 -0.22 -18.44 89.78
C LEU A 11 -0.85 -17.04 89.68
N PHE A 12 -2.18 -16.94 89.77
CA PHE A 12 -2.90 -15.66 89.80
C PHE A 12 -2.96 -15.10 91.22
N GLN A 13 -3.20 -15.97 92.23
CA GLN A 13 -3.30 -15.57 93.64
C GLN A 13 -1.96 -15.07 94.23
N ASN A 14 -0.83 -15.60 93.77
CA ASN A 14 0.50 -15.15 94.19
C ASN A 14 1.00 -13.92 93.41
N GLY A 15 0.17 -13.31 92.57
CA GLY A 15 0.52 -12.12 91.78
C GLY A 15 1.56 -12.35 90.67
N MET A 16 1.90 -13.60 90.36
CA MET A 16 2.89 -13.96 89.33
C MET A 16 2.41 -13.68 87.90
N LEU A 17 1.11 -13.74 87.63
CA LEU A 17 0.50 -13.43 86.31
C LEU A 17 -0.61 -12.39 86.48
N ARG A 18 -0.66 -11.40 85.58
CA ARG A 18 -1.69 -10.33 85.58
C ARG A 18 -2.97 -10.80 84.89
N GLU A 19 -4.13 -10.26 85.26
CA GLU A 19 -5.43 -10.60 84.65
C GLU A 19 -5.45 -10.41 83.11
N ALA A 20 -4.73 -9.40 82.61
CA ALA A 20 -4.55 -9.14 81.18
C ALA A 20 -3.80 -10.25 80.42
N GLN A 21 -3.02 -11.08 81.11
CA GLN A 21 -2.24 -12.19 80.54
C GLN A 21 -3.00 -13.53 80.57
N LEU A 22 -4.21 -13.54 81.14
CA LEU A 22 -5.03 -14.73 81.33
C LEU A 22 -6.22 -14.70 80.36
N SER A 23 -6.74 -15.89 80.01
CA SER A 23 -7.83 -16.10 79.03
C SER A 23 -7.44 -15.95 77.55
N THR A 24 -7.93 -16.90 76.75
CA THR A 24 -7.88 -16.86 75.29
C THR A 24 -8.50 -15.59 74.71
N ARG A 25 -9.50 -14.99 75.39
CA ARG A 25 -10.13 -13.73 74.94
C ARG A 25 -9.16 -12.54 75.00
N ASN A 26 -8.36 -12.43 76.06
CA ASN A 26 -7.40 -11.34 76.21
C ASN A 26 -6.22 -11.52 75.24
N MET A 27 -5.79 -12.77 75.02
CA MET A 27 -4.81 -13.10 73.99
C MET A 27 -5.31 -12.74 72.58
N VAL A 28 -6.56 -13.11 72.23
CA VAL A 28 -7.16 -12.78 70.93
C VAL A 28 -7.25 -11.26 70.74
N ASN A 29 -7.64 -10.50 71.76
CA ASN A 29 -7.68 -9.04 71.69
C ASN A 29 -6.28 -8.44 71.47
N ALA A 30 -5.28 -8.87 72.23
CA ALA A 30 -3.89 -8.41 72.09
C ALA A 30 -3.29 -8.76 70.70
N VAL A 31 -3.55 -9.98 70.21
CA VAL A 31 -3.13 -10.41 68.87
C VAL A 31 -3.85 -9.61 67.79
N THR A 32 -5.15 -9.30 67.97
CA THR A 32 -5.93 -8.50 67.02
C THR A 32 -5.43 -7.04 66.98
N GLU A 33 -5.13 -6.45 68.13
CA GLU A 33 -4.56 -5.09 68.23
C GLU A 33 -3.19 -5.01 67.55
N GLU A 34 -2.29 -5.95 67.85
CA GLU A 34 -0.96 -5.98 67.24
C GLU A 34 -1.04 -6.30 65.74
N PHE A 35 -1.95 -7.19 65.33
CA PHE A 35 -2.23 -7.46 63.91
C PHE A 35 -2.66 -6.19 63.17
N TRP A 36 -3.65 -5.46 63.67
CA TRP A 36 -4.12 -4.23 63.00
C TRP A 36 -3.08 -3.11 63.02
N LYS A 37 -2.25 -3.03 64.07
CA LYS A 37 -1.11 -2.12 64.14
C LYS A 37 -0.07 -2.45 63.06
N MET A 38 0.30 -3.72 62.91
CA MET A 38 1.21 -4.18 61.85
C MET A 38 0.62 -3.95 60.45
N VAL A 39 -0.66 -4.26 60.24
CA VAL A 39 -1.36 -4.04 58.96
C VAL A 39 -1.36 -2.54 58.62
N THR A 40 -1.71 -1.68 59.57
CA THR A 40 -1.72 -0.22 59.37
C THR A 40 -0.32 0.31 59.04
N ALA A 41 0.72 -0.15 59.75
CA ALA A 41 2.10 0.24 59.48
C ALA A 41 2.56 -0.22 58.09
N SER A 42 2.28 -1.48 57.73
CA SER A 42 2.62 -2.06 56.42
C SER A 42 1.95 -1.33 55.26
N ILE A 43 0.66 -0.99 55.39
CA ILE A 43 -0.07 -0.26 54.35
C ILE A 43 0.45 1.17 54.21
N ASN A 44 0.78 1.84 55.31
CA ASN A 44 1.36 3.18 55.25
C ASN A 44 2.74 3.16 54.57
N ASP A 45 3.56 2.15 54.83
CA ASP A 45 4.85 1.95 54.15
C ASP A 45 4.66 1.68 52.66
N GLN A 46 3.76 0.76 52.28
CA GLN A 46 3.42 0.49 50.89
C GLN A 46 2.86 1.73 50.18
N ALA A 47 1.99 2.50 50.82
CA ALA A 47 1.44 3.74 50.27
C ALA A 47 2.54 4.79 50.03
N LEU A 48 3.49 4.93 50.96
CA LEU A 48 4.64 5.82 50.80
C LEU A 48 5.57 5.36 49.66
N HIS A 49 5.80 4.06 49.55
CA HIS A 49 6.58 3.46 48.47
C HIS A 49 5.97 3.77 47.09
N PHE A 50 4.67 3.48 46.89
CA PHE A 50 4.00 3.77 45.62
C PHE A 50 3.88 5.27 45.33
N LYS A 51 3.73 6.11 46.35
CA LYS A 51 3.76 7.57 46.19
C LYS A 51 5.11 8.07 45.68
N THR A 52 6.21 7.52 46.19
CA THR A 52 7.58 7.84 45.73
C THR A 52 7.81 7.32 44.31
N LEU A 53 7.40 6.09 44.02
CA LEU A 53 7.49 5.51 42.69
C LEU A 53 6.72 6.33 41.65
N ARG A 54 5.50 6.77 41.98
CA ARG A 54 4.70 7.65 41.11
C ARG A 54 5.43 8.95 40.82
N TYR A 55 5.96 9.61 41.85
CA TYR A 55 6.69 10.86 41.69
C TYR A 55 7.89 10.70 40.74
N ASN A 56 8.65 9.61 40.90
CA ASN A 56 9.79 9.30 40.03
C ASN A 56 9.34 9.08 38.58
N LEU A 57 8.30 8.27 38.35
CA LEU A 57 7.76 8.02 37.02
C LEU A 57 7.19 9.29 36.36
N GLU A 58 6.50 10.15 37.11
CA GLU A 58 5.98 11.43 36.59
C GLU A 58 7.09 12.43 36.27
N ALA A 59 8.16 12.44 37.07
CA ALA A 59 9.34 13.25 36.81
C ALA A 59 10.07 12.76 35.55
N GLU A 60 10.28 11.44 35.42
CA GLU A 60 10.85 10.84 34.21
C GLU A 60 10.00 11.14 32.97
N TRP A 61 8.67 11.02 33.08
CA TRP A 61 7.75 11.35 31.99
C TRP A 61 7.88 12.81 31.57
N ARG A 62 7.80 13.74 32.52
CA ARG A 62 7.90 15.18 32.25
C ARG A 62 9.24 15.56 31.60
N ASN A 63 10.31 14.88 31.97
CA ASN A 63 11.65 15.11 31.42
C ASN A 63 11.82 14.52 30.02
N ARG A 64 11.31 13.30 29.77
CA ARG A 64 11.46 12.61 28.48
C ARG A 64 10.43 13.02 27.44
N TYR A 65 9.24 13.43 27.88
CA TYR A 65 8.08 13.76 27.04
C TYR A 65 7.45 15.07 27.52
N PRO A 66 8.15 16.21 27.38
CA PRO A 66 7.64 17.51 27.83
C PRO A 66 6.31 17.84 27.14
N GLY A 67 5.33 18.28 27.93
CA GLY A 67 3.97 18.57 27.45
C GLY A 67 3.12 17.36 27.04
N GLY A 68 3.68 16.14 26.97
CA GLY A 68 2.99 14.95 26.47
C GLY A 68 1.90 14.46 27.41
N ARG A 69 0.70 14.21 26.86
CA ARG A 69 -0.36 13.50 27.59
C ARG A 69 0.05 12.05 27.79
N THR A 70 -0.14 11.53 29.00
CA THR A 70 0.05 10.11 29.31
C THR A 70 -1.10 9.33 28.67
N LEU A 71 -0.83 8.64 27.56
CA LEU A 71 -1.78 7.79 26.85
C LEU A 71 -1.36 6.35 27.05
N ASP A 72 -2.27 5.51 27.54
CA ASP A 72 -2.02 4.09 27.63
C ASP A 72 -2.19 3.39 26.27
N ARG A 73 -1.88 2.09 26.22
CA ARG A 73 -1.96 1.31 24.99
C ARG A 73 -3.38 1.21 24.43
N ASN A 74 -4.41 1.20 25.29
CA ASN A 74 -5.80 1.18 24.86
C ASN A 74 -6.22 2.56 24.32
N ASP A 75 -5.81 3.65 24.96
CA ASP A 75 -6.05 5.01 24.48
C ASP A 75 -5.41 5.22 23.10
N LEU A 76 -4.16 4.78 22.92
CA LEU A 76 -3.45 4.84 21.64
C LEU A 76 -4.11 3.97 20.57
N PHE A 77 -4.59 2.78 20.96
CA PHE A 77 -5.33 1.91 20.06
C PHE A 77 -6.64 2.56 19.60
N GLU A 78 -7.44 3.12 20.50
CA GLU A 78 -8.71 3.78 20.14
C GLU A 78 -8.49 5.02 19.26
N LEU A 79 -7.45 5.81 19.56
CA LEU A 79 -7.06 6.94 18.71
C LEU A 79 -6.64 6.44 17.31
N GLY A 80 -5.85 5.35 17.23
CA GLY A 80 -5.39 4.80 15.96
C GLY A 80 -6.51 4.14 15.17
N LYS A 81 -7.45 3.49 15.85
CA LYS A 81 -8.69 2.96 15.28
C LYS A 81 -9.53 4.08 14.65
N ALA A 82 -9.76 5.16 15.39
CA ALA A 82 -10.50 6.31 14.87
C ALA A 82 -9.81 6.94 13.65
N ASP A 83 -8.48 7.06 13.71
CA ASP A 83 -7.67 7.58 12.63
C ASP A 83 -7.75 6.75 11.36
N ILE A 84 -7.53 5.44 11.45
CA ILE A 84 -7.61 4.52 10.31
C ILE A 84 -9.01 4.57 9.68
N LEU A 85 -10.06 4.55 10.50
CA LEU A 85 -11.44 4.61 9.99
C LEU A 85 -11.74 5.95 9.29
N ASN A 86 -11.21 7.07 9.79
CA ASN A 86 -11.34 8.37 9.14
C ASN A 86 -10.61 8.39 7.78
N HIS A 87 -9.40 7.82 7.69
CA HIS A 87 -8.65 7.72 6.44
C HIS A 87 -9.40 6.89 5.39
N VAL A 88 -9.99 5.75 5.80
CA VAL A 88 -10.80 4.91 4.90
C VAL A 88 -12.05 5.66 4.43
N ALA A 89 -12.76 6.35 5.34
CA ALA A 89 -13.91 7.17 4.98
C ALA A 89 -13.54 8.29 4.00
N SER A 90 -12.32 8.85 4.12
CA SER A 90 -11.84 9.92 3.24
C SER A 90 -11.70 9.47 1.77
N LEU A 91 -11.54 8.16 1.49
CA LEU A 91 -11.48 7.62 0.12
C LEU A 91 -12.77 7.89 -0.67
N GLN A 92 -13.91 7.97 0.01
CA GLN A 92 -15.21 8.25 -0.62
C GLN A 92 -15.34 9.71 -1.09
N VAL A 93 -14.51 10.62 -0.57
CA VAL A 93 -14.62 12.07 -0.79
C VAL A 93 -13.74 12.55 -1.97
N PHE A 94 -12.97 11.66 -2.59
CA PHE A 94 -12.13 12.01 -3.73
C PHE A 94 -12.96 12.48 -4.94
N LYS A 95 -12.45 13.48 -5.65
CA LYS A 95 -13.09 13.99 -6.87
C LYS A 95 -13.14 12.88 -7.92
N PRO A 96 -14.27 12.71 -8.64
CA PRO A 96 -14.41 11.66 -9.66
C PRO A 96 -13.30 11.68 -10.71
N ALA A 97 -12.94 12.86 -11.21
CA ALA A 97 -11.90 13.03 -12.22
C ALA A 97 -10.50 12.58 -11.74
N THR A 98 -10.21 12.71 -10.44
CA THR A 98 -8.93 12.24 -9.88
C THR A 98 -8.88 10.72 -9.85
N TRP A 99 -9.97 10.06 -9.46
CA TRP A 99 -10.08 8.60 -9.51
C TRP A 99 -9.95 8.07 -10.94
N GLU A 100 -10.71 8.64 -11.87
CA GLU A 100 -10.71 8.19 -13.26
C GLU A 100 -9.32 8.38 -13.90
N GLY A 101 -8.63 9.48 -13.61
CA GLY A 101 -7.26 9.71 -14.06
C GLY A 101 -6.26 8.70 -13.52
N VAL A 102 -6.22 8.49 -12.19
CA VAL A 102 -5.31 7.51 -11.58
C VAL A 102 -5.62 6.09 -12.07
N LEU A 103 -6.89 5.72 -12.16
CA LEU A 103 -7.30 4.42 -12.70
C LEU A 103 -6.89 4.28 -14.16
N MET A 104 -7.04 5.32 -14.99
CA MET A 104 -6.64 5.27 -16.40
C MET A 104 -5.14 5.02 -16.54
N ASP A 105 -4.31 5.71 -15.77
CA ASP A 105 -2.85 5.57 -15.80
C ASP A 105 -2.40 4.18 -15.30
N SER A 106 -2.99 3.70 -14.21
CA SER A 106 -2.73 2.36 -13.67
C SER A 106 -3.18 1.26 -14.65
N LEU A 107 -4.37 1.41 -15.24
CA LEU A 107 -4.91 0.47 -16.23
C LEU A 107 -4.02 0.40 -17.46
N TRP A 108 -3.62 1.55 -18.00
CA TRP A 108 -2.76 1.58 -19.20
C TRP A 108 -1.42 0.89 -18.95
N THR A 109 -0.85 1.04 -17.75
CA THR A 109 0.42 0.39 -17.39
C THR A 109 0.35 -1.14 -17.51
N GLU A 110 -0.78 -1.74 -17.11
CA GLU A 110 -0.97 -3.20 -17.16
C GLU A 110 -1.53 -3.70 -18.50
N VAL A 111 -2.35 -2.89 -19.18
CA VAL A 111 -3.03 -3.23 -20.45
C VAL A 111 -2.12 -3.02 -21.67
N ALA A 112 -1.22 -2.03 -21.62
CA ALA A 112 -0.38 -1.64 -22.76
C ALA A 112 0.41 -2.81 -23.37
N PRO A 113 1.08 -3.69 -22.62
CA PRO A 113 1.89 -4.77 -23.20
C PRO A 113 1.08 -5.66 -24.15
N HIS A 114 -0.13 -6.07 -23.75
CA HIS A 114 -0.97 -6.95 -24.56
C HIS A 114 -1.65 -6.22 -25.72
N VAL A 115 -2.08 -4.97 -25.51
CA VAL A 115 -2.60 -4.12 -26.59
C VAL A 115 -1.54 -3.93 -27.69
N LEU A 116 -0.30 -3.65 -27.30
CA LEU A 116 0.78 -3.43 -28.25
C LEU A 116 1.18 -4.72 -28.97
N GLU A 117 1.14 -5.87 -28.29
CA GLU A 117 1.32 -7.19 -28.90
C GLU A 117 0.26 -7.44 -30.00
N ILE A 118 -1.02 -7.25 -29.68
CA ILE A 118 -2.13 -7.36 -30.64
C ILE A 118 -1.92 -6.41 -31.83
N PHE A 119 -1.51 -5.17 -31.54
CA PHE A 119 -1.25 -4.16 -32.56
C PHE A 119 -0.14 -4.58 -33.53
N ILE A 120 0.99 -5.08 -33.02
CA ILE A 120 2.13 -5.51 -33.82
C ILE A 120 1.78 -6.73 -34.69
N GLU A 121 1.05 -7.69 -34.12
CA GLU A 121 0.59 -8.87 -34.84
C GLU A 121 -0.38 -8.49 -35.97
N ALA A 122 -1.39 -7.66 -35.67
CA ALA A 122 -2.35 -7.21 -36.66
C ALA A 122 -1.69 -6.40 -37.79
N ALA A 123 -0.66 -5.62 -37.47
CA ALA A 123 0.09 -4.82 -38.43
C ALA A 123 0.99 -5.62 -39.38
N GLN A 124 1.14 -6.94 -39.17
CA GLN A 124 1.77 -7.82 -40.16
C GLN A 124 0.83 -8.17 -41.33
N GLY A 125 -0.46 -7.80 -41.26
CA GLY A 125 -1.41 -7.98 -42.36
C GLY A 125 -1.00 -7.19 -43.61
N GLN A 126 -1.36 -7.70 -44.79
CA GLN A 126 -0.99 -7.09 -46.06
C GLN A 126 -1.91 -5.92 -46.46
N SER A 127 -3.07 -5.81 -45.80
CA SER A 127 -4.06 -4.78 -46.10
C SER A 127 -4.69 -4.16 -44.84
N PRO A 128 -5.20 -2.92 -44.92
CA PRO A 128 -5.97 -2.29 -43.83
C PRO A 128 -7.16 -3.14 -43.35
N GLY A 129 -7.80 -3.90 -44.26
CA GLY A 129 -8.91 -4.79 -43.91
C GLY A 129 -8.47 -6.01 -43.11
N GLU A 130 -7.32 -6.60 -43.45
CA GLU A 130 -6.71 -7.69 -42.67
C GLU A 130 -6.30 -7.22 -41.28
N PHE A 131 -5.68 -6.04 -41.18
CA PHE A 131 -5.36 -5.42 -39.88
C PHE A 131 -6.61 -5.30 -39.01
N ASN A 132 -7.66 -4.67 -39.55
CA ASN A 132 -8.91 -4.45 -38.79
C ASN A 132 -9.52 -5.76 -38.34
N THR A 133 -9.59 -6.76 -39.23
CA THR A 133 -10.17 -8.07 -38.90
C THR A 133 -9.34 -8.80 -37.83
N SER A 134 -8.02 -8.82 -37.97
CA SER A 134 -7.12 -9.47 -37.01
C SER A 134 -7.19 -8.79 -35.64
N ALA A 135 -7.07 -7.47 -35.59
CA ALA A 135 -7.11 -6.70 -34.36
C ALA A 135 -8.47 -6.84 -33.66
N ASP A 136 -9.57 -6.81 -34.42
CA ASP A 136 -10.93 -6.95 -33.89
C ASP A 136 -11.13 -8.33 -33.25
N ILE A 137 -10.76 -9.41 -33.94
CA ILE A 137 -10.86 -10.77 -33.41
C ILE A 137 -10.05 -10.94 -32.13
N GLN A 138 -8.82 -10.42 -32.10
CA GLN A 138 -7.94 -10.57 -30.94
C GLN A 138 -8.44 -9.76 -29.73
N LEU A 139 -8.86 -8.50 -29.93
CA LEU A 139 -9.41 -7.68 -28.84
C LEU A 139 -10.69 -8.28 -28.26
N HIS A 140 -11.62 -8.73 -29.13
CA HIS A 140 -12.87 -9.36 -28.68
C HIS A 140 -12.59 -10.68 -27.97
N LYS A 141 -11.67 -11.50 -28.47
CA LYS A 141 -11.27 -12.74 -27.79
C LYS A 141 -10.71 -12.46 -26.40
N TRP A 142 -9.88 -11.42 -26.26
CA TRP A 142 -9.32 -11.04 -24.97
C TRP A 142 -10.39 -10.55 -24.00
N ALA A 143 -11.27 -9.66 -24.43
CA ALA A 143 -12.39 -9.18 -23.62
C ALA A 143 -13.38 -10.30 -23.27
N ASP A 144 -13.65 -11.24 -24.20
CA ASP A 144 -14.56 -12.37 -23.97
C ASP A 144 -13.96 -13.41 -23.02
N SER A 145 -12.63 -13.55 -22.97
CA SER A 145 -11.94 -14.51 -22.10
C SER A 145 -11.98 -14.18 -20.60
N HIS A 146 -12.67 -13.11 -20.18
CA HIS A 146 -12.67 -12.53 -18.82
C HIS A 146 -11.32 -11.98 -18.34
N GLN A 147 -10.22 -12.26 -19.03
CA GLN A 147 -8.87 -11.84 -18.64
C GLN A 147 -8.75 -10.31 -18.49
N LEU A 148 -9.31 -9.54 -19.42
CA LEU A 148 -9.30 -8.08 -19.35
C LEU A 148 -10.10 -7.56 -18.14
N ALA A 149 -11.28 -8.14 -17.89
CA ALA A 149 -12.14 -7.73 -16.78
C ALA A 149 -11.49 -8.04 -15.41
N GLU A 150 -10.90 -9.23 -15.27
CA GLU A 150 -10.17 -9.63 -14.07
C GLU A 150 -8.94 -8.77 -13.84
N LEU A 151 -8.19 -8.45 -14.90
CA LEU A 151 -7.05 -7.54 -14.84
C LEU A 151 -7.49 -6.14 -14.36
N CYS A 152 -8.55 -5.58 -14.95
CA CYS A 152 -9.10 -4.29 -14.56
C CYS A 152 -9.56 -4.27 -13.09
N ALA A 153 -10.22 -5.33 -12.62
CA ALA A 153 -10.64 -5.47 -11.22
C ALA A 153 -9.44 -5.54 -10.27
N LYS A 154 -8.39 -6.29 -10.64
CA LYS A 154 -7.14 -6.36 -9.88
C LYS A 154 -6.47 -4.97 -9.79
N VAL A 155 -6.37 -4.26 -10.91
CA VAL A 155 -5.83 -2.89 -10.95
C VAL A 155 -6.66 -1.93 -10.11
N GLY A 156 -7.99 -2.03 -10.17
CA GLY A 156 -8.90 -1.24 -9.33
C GLY A 156 -8.64 -1.47 -7.84
N LEU A 157 -8.46 -2.73 -7.44
CA LEU A 157 -8.13 -3.11 -6.06
C LEU A 157 -6.77 -2.58 -5.61
N GLU A 158 -5.72 -2.78 -6.42
CA GLU A 158 -4.36 -2.31 -6.13
C GLU A 158 -4.32 -0.78 -6.05
N THR A 159 -5.01 -0.10 -6.96
CA THR A 159 -5.13 1.37 -6.96
C THR A 159 -5.86 1.85 -5.71
N MET A 160 -6.96 1.20 -5.31
CA MET A 160 -7.68 1.54 -4.08
C MET A 160 -6.78 1.44 -2.85
N PHE A 161 -6.03 0.33 -2.72
CA PHE A 161 -5.10 0.16 -1.62
C PHE A 161 -3.90 1.10 -1.69
N ALA A 162 -3.39 1.44 -2.87
CA ALA A 162 -2.33 2.44 -3.03
C ALA A 162 -2.79 3.83 -2.57
N GLN A 163 -4.04 4.22 -2.87
CA GLN A 163 -4.62 5.47 -2.36
C GLN A 163 -4.82 5.42 -0.84
N LEU A 164 -5.27 4.29 -0.28
CA LEU A 164 -5.36 4.12 1.17
C LEU A 164 -3.98 4.24 1.83
N HIS A 165 -2.97 3.55 1.31
CA HIS A 165 -1.60 3.58 1.79
C HIS A 165 -1.04 5.01 1.76
N THR A 166 -1.18 5.70 0.62
CA THR A 166 -0.78 7.11 0.47
C THR A 166 -1.48 8.01 1.48
N LYS A 167 -2.75 7.72 1.83
CA LYS A 167 -3.47 8.47 2.88
C LYS A 167 -2.98 8.16 4.28
N LEU A 168 -2.63 6.90 4.55
CA LEU A 168 -2.07 6.49 5.83
C LEU A 168 -0.63 7.00 6.04
N GLU A 169 0.12 7.27 4.98
CA GLU A 169 1.48 7.85 5.02
C GLU A 169 1.51 9.38 4.85
N GLY A 170 0.61 9.95 4.05
CA GLY A 170 0.68 11.32 3.52
C GLY A 170 0.39 12.48 4.49
N GLU A 171 0.13 12.23 5.78
CA GLU A 171 0.13 13.29 6.80
C GLU A 171 1.55 13.65 7.30
N GLU A 172 2.61 13.11 6.69
CA GLU A 172 4.01 13.34 7.10
C GLU A 172 4.65 14.65 6.56
N GLY A 173 3.95 15.48 5.76
CA GLY A 173 4.58 16.57 5.00
C GLY A 173 3.87 17.92 4.89
N GLY A 174 2.96 18.30 5.81
CA GLY A 174 2.08 19.46 5.65
C GLY A 174 2.22 20.58 6.69
N GLY A 175 3.36 21.26 6.74
CA GLY A 175 3.45 22.56 7.41
C GLY A 175 2.73 23.63 6.57
N GLY A 176 1.53 24.06 6.99
CA GLY A 176 0.95 25.34 6.58
C GLY A 176 -0.51 25.30 6.09
N GLY A 177 -1.41 25.86 6.91
CA GLY A 177 -2.57 26.64 6.46
C GLY A 177 -3.75 25.88 5.84
N GLY A 178 -4.66 25.39 6.68
CA GLY A 178 -5.98 24.94 6.25
C GLY A 178 -6.85 24.54 7.43
N VAL A 179 -7.72 25.45 7.87
CA VAL A 179 -8.71 25.20 8.92
C VAL A 179 -9.79 24.28 8.36
N GLY A 180 -9.90 23.04 8.88
CA GLY A 180 -11.07 22.18 8.69
C GLY A 180 -10.76 20.69 8.59
N GLY A 181 -11.00 19.95 9.66
CA GLY A 181 -10.98 18.48 9.69
C GLY A 181 -10.01 17.93 10.73
N GLY A 182 -10.53 17.44 11.86
CA GLY A 182 -9.76 16.94 13.00
C GLY A 182 -9.09 15.59 12.75
N GLY A 183 -8.07 15.58 11.88
CA GLY A 183 -7.04 14.55 11.82
C GLY A 183 -6.03 14.70 12.94
N TRP A 184 -5.12 13.76 13.08
CA TRP A 184 -4.13 13.56 14.15
C TRP A 184 -3.04 14.65 14.24
N GLY A 185 -3.45 15.91 14.22
CA GLY A 185 -2.61 17.09 14.29
C GLY A 185 -3.36 18.25 14.92
N VAL A 186 -3.71 18.15 16.20
CA VAL A 186 -3.69 19.21 17.24
C VAL A 186 -4.30 18.61 18.52
N VAL A 187 -3.44 18.04 19.37
CA VAL A 187 -3.53 18.30 20.82
C VAL A 187 -2.16 18.83 21.19
N GLY A 188 -2.09 20.13 21.49
CA GLY A 188 -0.84 20.85 21.71
C GLY A 188 0.06 20.15 22.72
N VAL A 189 1.18 19.63 22.23
CA VAL A 189 2.29 19.12 23.02
C VAL A 189 3.56 19.65 22.36
N GLY A 190 4.14 20.69 22.95
CA GLY A 190 5.41 21.24 22.51
C GLY A 190 6.52 20.21 22.59
N GLY A 191 7.32 20.10 21.52
CA GLY A 191 8.64 19.47 21.55
C GLY A 191 8.65 17.94 21.67
N GLY A 192 8.06 17.23 20.71
CA GLY A 192 8.19 15.76 20.65
C GLY A 192 7.43 15.04 19.53
N GLY A 193 6.92 15.78 18.52
CA GLY A 193 5.98 15.30 17.50
C GLY A 193 6.49 14.24 16.51
N GLY A 194 7.65 13.63 16.73
CA GLY A 194 8.12 12.50 15.91
C GLY A 194 7.97 11.12 16.57
N LYS A 195 7.87 11.05 17.91
CA LYS A 195 8.04 9.79 18.66
C LYS A 195 6.74 9.02 18.93
N PHE A 196 5.59 9.69 18.90
CA PHE A 196 4.29 9.04 19.05
C PHE A 196 3.71 8.53 17.73
N HIS A 197 4.12 9.12 16.60
CA HIS A 197 3.66 8.73 15.26
C HIS A 197 4.18 7.34 14.86
N SER A 198 5.43 7.00 15.22
CA SER A 198 5.98 5.65 14.98
C SER A 198 5.29 4.54 15.79
N LEU A 199 4.51 4.88 16.82
CA LEU A 199 3.82 3.88 17.67
C LEU A 199 2.57 3.31 16.99
N GLY A 200 1.95 4.08 16.09
CA GLY A 200 0.74 3.69 15.35
C GLY A 200 1.03 3.01 14.01
N GLN A 201 2.27 3.11 13.50
CA GLN A 201 2.67 2.55 12.22
C GLN A 201 2.45 1.03 12.15
N GLY A 202 2.83 0.29 13.19
CA GLY A 202 2.61 -1.17 13.23
C GLY A 202 1.13 -1.57 13.19
N LEU A 203 0.23 -0.75 13.75
CA LEU A 203 -1.20 -0.98 13.65
C LEU A 203 -1.71 -0.71 12.22
N ARG A 204 -1.26 0.37 11.58
CA ARG A 204 -1.61 0.72 10.20
C ARG A 204 -1.16 -0.37 9.22
N GLU A 205 0.10 -0.80 9.32
CA GLU A 205 0.68 -1.84 8.47
C GLU A 205 -0.04 -3.19 8.63
N GLU A 206 -0.35 -3.60 9.86
CA GLU A 206 -1.05 -4.87 10.10
C GLU A 206 -2.48 -4.84 9.58
N VAL A 207 -3.19 -3.71 9.76
CA VAL A 207 -4.55 -3.54 9.20
C VAL A 207 -4.50 -3.57 7.68
N GLU A 208 -3.57 -2.84 7.06
CA GLU A 208 -3.41 -2.84 5.60
C GLU A 208 -3.09 -4.23 5.06
N ARG A 209 -2.17 -4.95 5.72
CA ARG A 209 -1.77 -6.32 5.36
C ARG A 209 -2.95 -7.28 5.45
N LEU A 210 -3.70 -7.28 6.56
CA LEU A 210 -4.86 -8.15 6.76
C LEU A 210 -6.00 -7.80 5.80
N SER A 211 -6.23 -6.51 5.55
CA SER A 211 -7.24 -6.07 4.58
C SER A 211 -6.89 -6.54 3.17
N LYS A 212 -5.64 -6.39 2.70
CA LYS A 212 -5.21 -6.92 1.39
C LYS A 212 -5.37 -8.43 1.28
N GLN A 213 -5.08 -9.18 2.35
CA GLN A 213 -5.21 -10.64 2.35
C GLN A 213 -6.66 -11.12 2.29
N ASN A 214 -7.57 -10.42 2.97
CA ASN A 214 -8.97 -10.82 3.11
C ASN A 214 -9.89 -10.24 2.03
N HIS A 215 -9.54 -9.10 1.46
CA HIS A 215 -10.39 -8.41 0.49
C HIS A 215 -10.37 -9.14 -0.86
N ARG A 216 -11.54 -9.33 -1.44
CA ARG A 216 -11.74 -9.97 -2.74
C ARG A 216 -12.78 -9.17 -3.49
N TRP A 217 -12.45 -8.82 -4.73
CA TRP A 217 -13.39 -8.20 -5.65
C TRP A 217 -14.51 -9.17 -5.96
N GLU A 218 -15.74 -8.66 -6.04
CA GLU A 218 -16.88 -9.54 -6.31
C GLU A 218 -16.94 -9.99 -7.76
N SER A 219 -17.20 -11.30 -7.97
CA SER A 219 -17.32 -11.88 -9.32
C SER A 219 -18.36 -11.18 -10.19
N TYR A 220 -19.50 -10.77 -9.59
CA TYR A 220 -20.55 -10.05 -10.32
C TYR A 220 -20.05 -8.72 -10.90
N ASN A 221 -19.20 -8.00 -10.16
CA ASN A 221 -18.63 -6.72 -10.60
C ASN A 221 -17.65 -6.92 -11.76
N VAL A 222 -16.95 -8.07 -11.80
CA VAL A 222 -16.09 -8.47 -12.93
C VAL A 222 -16.94 -8.73 -14.18
N ASP A 223 -18.07 -9.43 -14.05
CA ASP A 223 -18.98 -9.67 -15.18
C ASP A 223 -19.56 -8.35 -15.75
N GLN A 224 -19.87 -7.38 -14.88
CA GLN A 224 -20.29 -6.03 -15.32
C GLN A 224 -19.18 -5.30 -16.08
N LEU A 225 -17.93 -5.41 -15.63
CA LEU A 225 -16.78 -4.83 -16.35
C LEU A 225 -16.64 -5.46 -17.73
N LYS A 226 -16.72 -6.79 -17.83
CA LYS A 226 -16.69 -7.50 -19.12
C LYS A 226 -17.76 -6.98 -20.07
N TYR A 227 -19.01 -6.85 -19.61
CA TYR A 227 -20.11 -6.35 -20.45
C TYR A 227 -19.83 -4.93 -20.99
N VAL A 228 -19.38 -4.01 -20.13
CA VAL A 228 -19.05 -2.64 -20.51
C VAL A 228 -17.87 -2.59 -21.48
N GLN A 229 -16.86 -3.45 -21.29
CA GLN A 229 -15.70 -3.55 -22.17
C GLN A 229 -16.08 -4.07 -23.56
N MET A 230 -16.90 -5.13 -23.62
CA MET A 230 -17.42 -5.68 -24.88
C MET A 230 -18.25 -4.64 -25.63
N SER A 231 -19.16 -3.95 -24.93
CA SER A 231 -19.98 -2.89 -25.54
C SER A 231 -19.13 -1.73 -26.07
N ALA A 232 -18.01 -1.40 -25.42
CA ALA A 232 -17.11 -0.34 -25.87
C ALA A 232 -16.23 -0.76 -27.08
N LEU A 233 -16.01 -2.07 -27.26
CA LEU A 233 -15.30 -2.61 -28.43
C LEU A 233 -16.17 -2.68 -29.68
N ASP A 234 -17.49 -2.82 -29.51
CA ASP A 234 -18.47 -2.87 -30.61
C ASP A 234 -18.56 -1.54 -31.38
N ASP A 235 -18.19 -0.43 -30.76
CA ASP A 235 -18.13 0.88 -31.41
C ASP A 235 -16.94 0.92 -32.39
N LYS A 236 -17.22 0.99 -33.69
CA LYS A 236 -16.18 0.94 -34.75
C LYS A 236 -15.75 2.31 -35.26
N ASP A 237 -16.66 3.28 -35.21
CA ASP A 237 -16.47 4.57 -35.87
C ASP A 237 -16.17 5.69 -34.88
N VAL A 238 -15.05 6.37 -35.09
CA VAL A 238 -14.73 7.59 -34.33
C VAL A 238 -15.74 8.70 -34.68
N PRO A 239 -16.53 9.20 -33.71
CA PRO A 239 -17.67 10.07 -34.01
C PRO A 239 -17.29 11.53 -34.25
N SER A 240 -16.19 12.02 -33.66
CA SER A 240 -15.81 13.44 -33.72
C SER A 240 -14.33 13.67 -34.03
N ALA A 241 -14.04 14.83 -34.63
CA ALA A 241 -12.68 15.26 -34.92
C ALA A 241 -11.84 15.52 -33.66
N GLU A 242 -12.49 15.77 -32.53
CA GLU A 242 -11.84 15.89 -31.21
C GLU A 242 -11.39 14.52 -30.72
N GLN A 243 -12.29 13.53 -30.69
CA GLN A 243 -11.96 12.16 -30.30
C GLN A 243 -10.90 11.53 -31.20
N TRP A 244 -10.89 11.88 -32.49
CA TRP A 244 -9.83 11.49 -33.41
C TRP A 244 -8.47 12.06 -33.00
N ARG A 245 -8.41 13.35 -32.67
CA ARG A 245 -7.18 14.00 -32.21
C ARG A 245 -6.69 13.40 -30.89
N ASP A 246 -7.61 13.11 -29.98
CA ASP A 246 -7.29 12.46 -28.71
C ASP A 246 -6.71 11.06 -28.94
N ALA A 247 -7.29 10.29 -29.85
CA ALA A 247 -6.79 8.96 -30.23
C ALA A 247 -5.41 9.02 -30.89
N VAL A 248 -5.18 9.97 -31.81
CA VAL A 248 -3.86 10.19 -32.42
C VAL A 248 -2.83 10.58 -31.37
N THR A 249 -3.19 11.47 -30.44
CA THR A 249 -2.30 11.91 -29.35
C THR A 249 -1.97 10.74 -28.42
N PHE A 250 -2.98 9.91 -28.10
CA PHE A 250 -2.82 8.71 -27.28
C PHE A 250 -1.96 7.64 -27.97
N MET A 251 -2.19 7.36 -29.25
CA MET A 251 -1.36 6.45 -30.04
C MET A 251 0.08 6.95 -30.10
N THR A 252 0.29 8.24 -30.37
CA THR A 252 1.63 8.84 -30.44
C THR A 252 2.35 8.70 -29.10
N SER A 253 1.71 9.07 -27.98
CA SER A 253 2.35 8.96 -26.66
C SER A 253 2.64 7.51 -26.25
N ALA A 254 1.75 6.57 -26.59
CA ALA A 254 1.96 5.14 -26.42
C ALA A 254 3.17 4.64 -27.20
N LEU A 255 3.26 4.98 -28.49
CA LEU A 255 4.36 4.59 -29.36
C LEU A 255 5.68 5.25 -28.95
N SER A 256 5.71 6.55 -28.65
CA SER A 256 6.95 7.23 -28.22
C SER A 256 7.55 6.57 -26.97
N ARG A 257 6.71 6.14 -26.01
CA ARG A 257 7.19 5.41 -24.83
C ARG A 257 7.82 4.07 -25.20
N GLN A 258 7.17 3.30 -26.06
CA GLN A 258 7.68 2.01 -26.53
C GLN A 258 8.94 2.15 -27.39
N ILE A 259 9.04 3.20 -28.20
CA ILE A 259 10.24 3.52 -28.97
C ILE A 259 11.41 3.73 -28.01
N LYS A 260 11.21 4.51 -26.94
CA LYS A 260 12.25 4.73 -25.93
C LYS A 260 12.68 3.44 -25.24
N GLU A 261 11.72 2.60 -24.85
CA GLU A 261 12.00 1.29 -24.25
C GLU A 261 12.78 0.38 -25.22
N ALA A 262 12.39 0.35 -26.50
CA ALA A 262 13.08 -0.41 -27.55
C ALA A 262 14.48 0.14 -27.88
N GLU A 263 14.68 1.46 -27.84
CA GLU A 263 16.01 2.08 -27.99
C GLU A 263 16.94 1.70 -26.82
N ASP A 264 16.42 1.75 -25.59
CA ASP A 264 17.16 1.33 -24.39
C ASP A 264 17.53 -0.16 -24.45
N ASP A 265 16.62 -1.02 -24.91
CA ASP A 265 16.88 -2.46 -25.06
C ASP A 265 17.90 -2.76 -26.17
N LEU A 266 17.81 -2.07 -27.30
CA LEU A 266 18.82 -2.16 -28.36
C LEU A 266 20.20 -1.67 -27.86
N GLN A 267 20.24 -0.61 -27.04
CA GLN A 267 21.47 -0.12 -26.43
C GLN A 267 22.08 -1.12 -25.44
N LYS A 268 21.26 -1.81 -24.63
CA LYS A 268 21.73 -2.90 -23.75
C LYS A 268 22.31 -4.07 -24.55
N LEU A 269 21.67 -4.39 -25.68
CA LEU A 269 22.04 -5.50 -26.57
C LEU A 269 23.34 -5.22 -27.35
N ALA A 270 23.53 -3.99 -27.85
CA ALA A 270 24.73 -3.56 -28.58
C ALA A 270 25.88 -3.07 -27.67
N GLY A 271 25.59 -2.81 -26.39
CA GLY A 271 26.53 -2.26 -25.41
C GLY A 271 26.82 -0.77 -25.61
N PRO A 272 27.63 -0.15 -24.73
CA PRO A 272 27.87 1.29 -24.74
C PRO A 272 28.49 1.76 -26.06
N THR A 273 27.84 2.71 -26.71
CA THR A 273 28.21 3.23 -28.04
C THR A 273 29.12 4.45 -27.96
N SER A 274 28.92 5.32 -26.96
CA SER A 274 29.66 6.58 -26.82
C SER A 274 31.03 6.39 -26.15
N PHE A 275 32.03 7.14 -26.63
CA PHE A 275 33.34 7.26 -25.98
C PHE A 275 33.18 7.75 -24.52
N TYR A 276 32.23 8.66 -24.26
CA TYR A 276 31.94 9.15 -22.91
C TYR A 276 31.46 8.01 -21.98
N ASP A 277 30.57 7.15 -22.44
CA ASP A 277 30.05 6.03 -21.63
C ASP A 277 31.11 4.98 -21.32
N ARG A 278 32.11 4.82 -22.19
CA ARG A 278 33.20 3.85 -21.98
C ARG A 278 34.26 4.36 -21.02
N TRP A 279 34.60 5.65 -21.11
CA TRP A 279 35.69 6.24 -20.35
C TRP A 279 35.25 6.90 -19.04
N VAL A 280 34.07 7.50 -18.98
CA VAL A 280 33.56 8.18 -17.78
C VAL A 280 32.73 7.24 -16.90
N LEU A 281 31.89 6.39 -17.49
CA LEU A 281 31.12 5.38 -16.74
C LEU A 281 31.89 4.05 -16.56
N TRP A 282 33.13 3.97 -17.08
CA TRP A 282 34.02 2.79 -17.01
C TRP A 282 33.34 1.48 -17.45
N LYS A 283 32.48 1.54 -18.48
CA LYS A 283 31.79 0.37 -19.02
C LYS A 283 32.52 -0.20 -20.24
N SER A 284 32.93 -1.46 -20.18
CA SER A 284 33.48 -2.21 -21.32
C SER A 284 32.37 -2.92 -22.11
N GLN A 285 32.59 -3.15 -23.40
CA GLN A 285 31.72 -4.02 -24.20
C GLN A 285 32.09 -5.49 -23.99
N SER A 286 31.08 -6.35 -23.88
CA SER A 286 31.28 -7.80 -23.91
C SER A 286 31.55 -8.29 -25.34
N SER A 287 32.17 -9.47 -25.47
CA SER A 287 32.38 -10.12 -26.78
C SER A 287 31.07 -10.34 -27.54
N THR A 288 29.98 -10.62 -26.83
CA THR A 288 28.65 -10.83 -27.43
C THR A 288 28.03 -9.52 -27.92
N GLN A 289 28.19 -8.43 -27.16
CA GLN A 289 27.71 -7.10 -27.56
C GLN A 289 28.40 -6.58 -28.83
N VAL A 290 29.69 -6.89 -29.01
CA VAL A 290 30.42 -6.52 -30.24
C VAL A 290 29.82 -7.22 -31.47
N VAL A 291 29.54 -8.52 -31.37
CA VAL A 291 28.94 -9.31 -32.46
C VAL A 291 27.52 -8.82 -32.76
N LYS A 292 26.68 -8.66 -31.74
CA LYS A 292 25.30 -8.18 -31.90
C LYS A 292 25.23 -6.76 -32.46
N ARG A 293 26.18 -5.89 -32.09
CA ARG A 293 26.31 -4.56 -32.68
C ARG A 293 26.66 -4.62 -34.16
N ALA A 294 27.68 -5.38 -34.54
CA ALA A 294 28.06 -5.53 -35.94
C ALA A 294 26.90 -6.12 -36.77
N ALA A 295 26.18 -7.09 -36.21
CA ALA A 295 24.97 -7.63 -36.82
C ALA A 295 23.89 -6.55 -37.01
N ALA A 296 23.58 -5.75 -35.98
CA ALA A 296 22.60 -4.67 -36.06
C ALA A 296 22.98 -3.59 -37.08
N GLU A 297 24.26 -3.22 -37.18
CA GLU A 297 24.77 -2.25 -38.17
C GLU A 297 24.58 -2.75 -39.61
N GLU A 298 24.86 -4.04 -39.88
CA GLU A 298 24.58 -4.63 -41.21
C GLU A 298 23.09 -4.79 -41.48
N LEU A 299 22.31 -5.25 -40.50
CA LEU A 299 20.86 -5.43 -40.61
C LEU A 299 20.12 -4.10 -40.85
N SER A 300 20.63 -2.99 -40.30
CA SER A 300 20.04 -1.66 -40.50
C SER A 300 20.04 -1.22 -41.96
N LYS A 301 20.97 -1.74 -42.78
CA LYS A 301 21.06 -1.41 -44.21
C LYS A 301 19.91 -1.99 -45.01
N PHE A 302 19.40 -3.18 -44.62
CA PHE A 302 18.22 -3.78 -45.25
C PHE A 302 16.98 -2.93 -45.01
N LEU A 303 16.77 -2.48 -43.77
CA LEU A 303 15.65 -1.58 -43.43
C LEU A 303 15.74 -0.21 -44.10
N ALA A 304 16.96 0.31 -44.29
CA ALA A 304 17.18 1.55 -45.03
C ALA A 304 16.89 1.40 -46.53
N ALA A 305 17.14 0.23 -47.11
CA ALA A 305 16.88 -0.06 -48.52
C ALA A 305 15.40 -0.37 -48.78
N GLU A 306 14.74 -1.12 -47.89
CA GLU A 306 13.34 -1.49 -47.98
C GLU A 306 12.58 -1.13 -46.69
N PRO A 307 11.94 0.06 -46.63
CA PRO A 307 11.18 0.47 -45.46
C PRO A 307 9.97 -0.42 -45.16
N SER A 308 9.46 -1.18 -46.14
CA SER A 308 8.32 -2.11 -46.02
C SER A 308 8.73 -3.57 -45.82
N HIS A 309 9.97 -3.81 -45.39
CA HIS A 309 10.48 -5.16 -45.19
C HIS A 309 9.61 -5.96 -44.20
N PRO A 310 9.37 -7.26 -44.42
CA PRO A 310 8.62 -8.11 -43.48
C PRO A 310 9.36 -8.35 -42.15
N SER A 311 8.63 -8.79 -41.13
CA SER A 311 9.21 -9.10 -39.80
C SER A 311 10.21 -10.25 -39.79
N LYS A 312 10.16 -11.16 -40.77
CA LYS A 312 11.07 -12.30 -40.88
C LYS A 312 12.14 -12.01 -41.90
N LEU A 313 13.40 -12.25 -41.51
CA LEU A 313 14.53 -12.28 -42.45
C LEU A 313 14.36 -13.43 -43.43
N PHE A 314 14.70 -13.16 -44.69
CA PHE A 314 14.83 -14.22 -45.67
C PHE A 314 16.14 -15.00 -45.48
N THR A 315 16.15 -16.27 -45.90
CA THR A 315 17.30 -17.17 -45.70
C THR A 315 18.57 -16.66 -46.40
N ASP A 316 18.42 -16.00 -47.54
CA ASP A 316 19.51 -15.39 -48.30
C ASP A 316 20.08 -14.13 -47.62
N GLU A 317 19.23 -13.30 -47.01
CA GLU A 317 19.66 -12.15 -46.20
C GLU A 317 20.45 -12.60 -44.97
N LEU A 318 19.95 -13.62 -44.26
CA LEU A 318 20.63 -14.22 -43.13
C LEU A 318 22.04 -14.72 -43.52
N MET A 319 22.14 -15.44 -44.64
CA MET A 319 23.41 -15.94 -45.17
C MET A 319 24.36 -14.81 -45.59
N THR A 320 23.79 -13.71 -46.11
CA THR A 320 24.56 -12.52 -46.50
C THR A 320 25.16 -11.84 -45.28
N VAL A 321 24.35 -11.58 -44.24
CA VAL A 321 24.82 -11.01 -42.97
C VAL A 321 25.86 -11.91 -42.33
N GLN A 322 25.63 -13.23 -42.29
CA GLN A 322 26.58 -14.17 -41.72
C GLN A 322 27.93 -14.15 -42.45
N ARG A 323 27.94 -14.02 -43.80
CA ARG A 323 29.17 -13.92 -44.59
C ARG A 323 29.91 -12.61 -44.33
N VAL A 324 29.19 -11.49 -44.22
CA VAL A 324 29.78 -10.18 -43.93
C VAL A 324 30.43 -10.18 -42.54
N LEU A 325 29.73 -10.69 -41.53
CA LEU A 325 30.26 -10.79 -40.16
C LEU A 325 31.50 -11.67 -40.07
N LYS A 326 31.53 -12.80 -40.79
CA LYS A 326 32.73 -13.65 -40.89
C LYS A 326 33.90 -12.91 -41.53
N THR A 327 33.65 -12.07 -42.52
CA THR A 327 34.68 -11.25 -43.19
C THR A 327 35.23 -10.16 -42.27
N GLN A 328 34.39 -9.62 -41.38
CA GLN A 328 34.78 -8.67 -40.33
C GLN A 328 35.50 -9.34 -39.13
N GLY A 329 35.66 -10.67 -39.15
CA GLY A 329 36.32 -11.42 -38.07
C GLY A 329 35.40 -11.78 -36.90
N HIS A 330 34.09 -11.66 -37.05
CA HIS A 330 33.09 -12.01 -36.04
C HIS A 330 32.47 -13.39 -36.32
N ALA A 331 32.52 -14.28 -35.34
CA ALA A 331 31.83 -15.57 -35.38
C ALA A 331 30.40 -15.39 -34.81
N ALA A 332 29.46 -14.96 -35.65
CA ALA A 332 28.05 -14.79 -35.27
C ALA A 332 27.27 -16.10 -35.47
N SER A 333 26.51 -16.50 -34.45
CA SER A 333 25.52 -17.57 -34.59
C SER A 333 24.29 -17.07 -35.36
N GLU A 334 23.50 -18.00 -35.92
CA GLU A 334 22.21 -17.65 -36.52
C GLU A 334 21.25 -17.03 -35.49
N GLU A 335 21.27 -17.54 -34.25
CA GLU A 335 20.47 -17.04 -33.14
C GLU A 335 20.79 -15.57 -32.80
N ASP A 336 22.08 -15.20 -32.78
CA ASP A 336 22.50 -13.81 -32.51
C ASP A 336 21.99 -12.83 -33.58
N ILE A 337 21.98 -13.25 -34.85
CA ILE A 337 21.51 -12.44 -35.98
C ILE A 337 19.98 -12.28 -35.89
N GLN A 338 19.26 -13.37 -35.65
CA GLN A 338 17.80 -13.35 -35.51
C GLN A 338 17.35 -12.54 -34.27
N GLU A 339 18.07 -12.63 -33.16
CA GLU A 339 17.80 -11.82 -31.97
C GLU A 339 18.04 -10.32 -32.26
N SER A 340 19.17 -9.98 -32.89
CA SER A 340 19.48 -8.59 -33.26
C SER A 340 18.44 -8.04 -34.23
N TRP A 341 17.99 -8.85 -35.19
CA TRP A 341 16.94 -8.49 -36.13
C TRP A 341 15.60 -8.22 -35.45
N ARG A 342 15.15 -9.10 -34.54
CA ARG A 342 13.88 -8.91 -33.83
C ARG A 342 13.80 -7.56 -33.12
N HIS A 343 14.86 -7.17 -32.42
CA HIS A 343 14.91 -5.89 -31.71
C HIS A 343 14.98 -4.70 -32.68
N LEU A 344 15.79 -4.81 -33.74
CA LEU A 344 15.95 -3.75 -34.72
C LEU A 344 14.66 -3.52 -35.54
N TYR A 345 14.05 -4.60 -36.01
CA TYR A 345 12.78 -4.57 -36.73
C TYR A 345 11.67 -4.00 -35.86
N HIS A 346 11.58 -4.41 -34.59
CA HIS A 346 10.59 -3.88 -33.65
C HIS A 346 10.72 -2.36 -33.49
N LEU A 347 11.94 -1.85 -33.26
CA LEU A 347 12.18 -0.41 -33.18
C LEU A 347 11.80 0.32 -34.48
N HIS A 348 12.18 -0.22 -35.62
CA HIS A 348 11.86 0.35 -36.93
C HIS A 348 10.35 0.38 -37.19
N PHE A 349 9.65 -0.71 -36.87
CA PHE A 349 8.19 -0.81 -36.96
C PHE A 349 7.51 0.27 -36.11
N LEU A 350 7.92 0.43 -34.86
CA LEU A 350 7.34 1.44 -33.95
C LEU A 350 7.56 2.87 -34.47
N LYS A 351 8.77 3.19 -34.95
CA LYS A 351 9.06 4.50 -35.55
C LYS A 351 8.19 4.78 -36.77
N ARG A 352 8.02 3.79 -37.65
CA ARG A 352 7.14 3.90 -38.81
C ARG A 352 5.68 4.09 -38.40
N ALA A 353 5.20 3.36 -37.40
CA ALA A 353 3.84 3.51 -36.88
C ALA A 353 3.60 4.91 -36.29
N GLU A 354 4.59 5.49 -35.59
CA GLU A 354 4.52 6.86 -35.06
C GLU A 354 4.46 7.90 -36.19
N GLU A 355 5.28 7.74 -37.23
CA GLU A 355 5.20 8.61 -38.42
C GLU A 355 3.85 8.51 -39.13
N THR A 356 3.26 7.33 -39.22
CA THR A 356 1.91 7.13 -39.77
C THR A 356 0.86 7.82 -38.90
N ALA A 357 0.94 7.70 -37.58
CA ALA A 357 0.05 8.38 -36.64
C ALA A 357 0.06 9.90 -36.85
N HIS A 358 1.25 10.50 -37.03
CA HIS A 358 1.38 11.92 -37.35
C HIS A 358 0.72 12.31 -38.67
N LYS A 359 0.86 11.49 -39.72
CA LYS A 359 0.18 11.71 -41.02
C LYS A 359 -1.34 11.65 -40.87
N CYS A 360 -1.84 10.77 -39.99
CA CYS A 360 -3.24 10.58 -39.70
C CYS A 360 -3.89 11.71 -38.88
N GLN A 361 -3.14 12.70 -38.39
CA GLN A 361 -3.69 13.81 -37.59
C GLN A 361 -4.77 14.62 -38.34
N ARG A 362 -4.66 14.75 -39.67
CA ARG A 362 -5.66 15.41 -40.54
C ARG A 362 -6.59 14.41 -41.24
N GLY A 363 -6.45 13.12 -40.95
CA GLY A 363 -7.14 12.02 -41.62
C GLY A 363 -8.66 12.00 -41.40
N PHE A 364 -9.15 12.56 -40.28
CA PHE A 364 -10.60 12.52 -39.95
C PHE A 364 -11.52 13.11 -41.02
N VAL A 365 -11.11 14.21 -41.66
CA VAL A 365 -11.90 14.84 -42.75
C VAL A 365 -11.65 14.11 -44.06
N LEU A 366 -10.41 13.70 -44.32
CA LEU A 366 -10.00 13.11 -45.59
C LEU A 366 -10.59 11.70 -45.81
N ARG A 367 -10.78 10.92 -44.74
CA ARG A 367 -11.39 9.58 -44.81
C ARG A 367 -12.82 9.57 -45.32
N GLN A 368 -13.55 10.70 -45.21
CA GLN A 368 -14.91 10.82 -45.75
C GLN A 368 -14.92 10.92 -47.28
N HIS A 369 -13.77 11.27 -47.90
CA HIS A 369 -13.65 11.50 -49.33
C HIS A 369 -12.98 10.34 -50.07
N SER A 370 -12.08 9.59 -49.43
CA SER A 370 -11.46 8.41 -50.03
C SER A 370 -11.04 7.39 -48.95
N PRO A 371 -11.25 6.08 -49.19
CA PRO A 371 -10.78 5.01 -48.30
C PRO A 371 -9.24 4.94 -48.21
N GLU A 372 -8.51 5.59 -49.11
CA GLU A 372 -7.05 5.67 -49.08
C GLU A 372 -6.50 6.46 -47.87
N TYR A 373 -7.33 7.32 -47.26
CA TYR A 373 -6.98 8.07 -46.04
C TYR A 373 -7.50 7.40 -44.77
N ALA A 374 -7.96 6.14 -44.85
CA ALA A 374 -8.34 5.38 -43.67
C ALA A 374 -7.11 5.11 -42.80
N CYS A 375 -7.22 5.42 -41.50
CA CYS A 375 -6.18 5.15 -40.52
C CYS A 375 -6.68 4.12 -39.52
N PRO A 376 -6.65 2.82 -39.88
CA PRO A 376 -7.21 1.76 -39.04
C PRO A 376 -6.48 1.64 -37.69
N GLU A 377 -5.20 2.02 -37.66
CA GLU A 377 -4.39 2.04 -36.44
C GLU A 377 -4.92 3.08 -35.43
N VAL A 378 -5.37 4.24 -35.90
CA VAL A 378 -5.97 5.28 -35.04
C VAL A 378 -7.32 4.81 -34.49
N GLU A 379 -8.13 4.13 -35.32
CA GLU A 379 -9.41 3.55 -34.91
C GLU A 379 -9.21 2.44 -33.87
N TYR A 380 -8.16 1.62 -34.01
CA TYR A 380 -7.75 0.66 -33.00
C TYR A 380 -7.43 1.31 -31.65
N PHE A 381 -6.53 2.31 -31.63
CA PHE A 381 -6.16 2.99 -30.39
C PHE A 381 -7.32 3.77 -29.77
N TRP A 382 -8.24 4.30 -30.58
CA TRP A 382 -9.46 4.92 -30.09
C TRP A 382 -10.35 3.92 -29.36
N ARG A 383 -10.59 2.72 -29.93
CA ARG A 383 -11.40 1.67 -29.28
C ARG A 383 -10.79 1.24 -27.95
N VAL A 384 -9.49 1.01 -27.91
CA VAL A 384 -8.76 0.70 -26.66
C VAL A 384 -8.93 1.84 -25.64
N GLN A 385 -8.84 3.10 -26.09
CA GLN A 385 -9.07 4.24 -25.22
C GLN A 385 -10.50 4.29 -24.67
N GLN A 386 -11.52 3.94 -25.45
CA GLN A 386 -12.91 3.86 -24.98
C GLN A 386 -13.10 2.74 -23.95
N VAL A 387 -12.54 1.56 -24.20
CA VAL A 387 -12.57 0.43 -23.26
C VAL A 387 -11.94 0.81 -21.92
N MET A 388 -10.83 1.54 -21.94
CA MET A 388 -10.20 1.99 -20.70
C MET A 388 -10.99 3.10 -20.01
N LYS A 389 -11.53 4.08 -20.75
CA LYS A 389 -12.38 5.14 -20.18
C LYS A 389 -13.64 4.55 -19.53
N SER A 390 -14.32 3.62 -20.20
CA SER A 390 -15.52 2.96 -19.69
C SER A 390 -15.20 2.05 -18.50
N SER A 391 -14.08 1.32 -18.55
CA SER A 391 -13.59 0.51 -17.42
C SER A 391 -13.24 1.39 -16.22
N SER A 392 -12.50 2.48 -16.42
CA SER A 392 -12.10 3.40 -15.36
C SER A 392 -13.33 4.04 -14.67
N HIS A 393 -14.33 4.42 -15.46
CA HIS A 393 -15.60 4.91 -14.94
C HIS A 393 -16.35 3.84 -14.11
N THR A 394 -16.52 2.64 -14.66
CA THR A 394 -17.20 1.53 -13.97
C THR A 394 -16.48 1.13 -12.69
N LEU A 395 -15.14 1.02 -12.72
CA LEU A 395 -14.32 0.74 -11.55
C LEU A 395 -14.51 1.82 -10.48
N ARG A 396 -14.49 3.10 -10.84
CA ARG A 396 -14.73 4.19 -9.88
C ARG A 396 -16.08 4.02 -9.20
N VAL A 397 -17.14 3.74 -9.96
CA VAL A 397 -18.49 3.53 -9.41
C VAL A 397 -18.49 2.33 -8.45
N GLN A 398 -17.93 1.19 -8.87
CA GLN A 398 -17.82 -0.01 -8.03
C GLN A 398 -17.03 0.25 -6.74
N ILE A 399 -15.90 0.97 -6.83
CA ILE A 399 -15.07 1.34 -5.69
C ILE A 399 -15.86 2.18 -4.69
N LEU A 400 -16.47 3.27 -5.15
CA LEU A 400 -17.14 4.23 -4.28
C LEU A 400 -18.42 3.66 -3.64
N ASP A 401 -19.23 2.94 -4.41
CA ASP A 401 -20.54 2.50 -3.94
C ASP A 401 -20.47 1.22 -3.09
N ARG A 402 -19.51 0.34 -3.37
CA ARG A 402 -19.45 -1.00 -2.78
C ARG A 402 -18.12 -1.30 -2.10
N GLU A 403 -17.00 -1.24 -2.83
CA GLU A 403 -15.73 -1.80 -2.33
C GLU A 403 -15.18 -1.01 -1.13
N VAL A 404 -15.28 0.33 -1.12
CA VAL A 404 -14.83 1.14 0.03
C VAL A 404 -15.69 0.86 1.27
N ARG A 405 -16.99 0.64 1.11
CA ARG A 405 -17.89 0.31 2.24
C ARG A 405 -17.59 -1.08 2.80
N GLN A 406 -17.35 -2.05 1.91
CA GLN A 406 -16.94 -3.39 2.29
C GLN A 406 -15.58 -3.39 2.99
N LEU A 407 -14.62 -2.61 2.47
CA LEU A 407 -13.31 -2.42 3.07
C LEU A 407 -13.43 -1.79 4.48
N GLU A 408 -14.28 -0.78 4.65
CA GLU A 408 -14.53 -0.16 5.95
C GLU A 408 -15.07 -1.18 6.97
N GLN A 409 -16.03 -2.02 6.58
CA GLN A 409 -16.56 -3.09 7.44
C GLN A 409 -15.50 -4.14 7.80
N GLN A 410 -14.67 -4.55 6.83
CA GLN A 410 -13.57 -5.49 7.05
C GLN A 410 -12.54 -4.90 8.01
N ILE A 411 -12.16 -3.63 7.82
CA ILE A 411 -11.22 -2.93 8.71
C ILE A 411 -11.78 -2.82 10.12
N LYS A 412 -13.08 -2.50 10.28
CA LYS A 412 -13.74 -2.52 11.60
C LYS A 412 -13.63 -3.89 12.28
N SER A 413 -13.94 -4.96 11.54
CA SER A 413 -13.84 -6.33 12.06
C SER A 413 -12.40 -6.71 12.45
N ILE A 414 -11.41 -6.33 11.64
CA ILE A 414 -9.99 -6.54 11.94
C ILE A 414 -9.59 -5.77 13.20
N LEU A 415 -9.94 -4.50 13.30
CA LEU A 415 -9.65 -3.66 14.46
C LEU A 415 -10.33 -4.21 15.72
N ASP A 416 -11.58 -4.64 15.65
CA ASP A 416 -12.28 -5.24 16.79
C ASP A 416 -11.61 -6.56 17.24
N SER A 417 -11.11 -7.37 16.30
CA SER A 417 -10.32 -8.57 16.63
C SER A 417 -8.99 -8.26 17.32
N ILE A 418 -8.38 -7.11 17.02
CA ILE A 418 -7.16 -6.63 17.67
C ILE A 418 -7.50 -6.04 19.04
N ALA A 419 -8.61 -5.32 19.17
CA ALA A 419 -9.06 -4.69 20.41
C ALA A 419 -9.21 -5.70 21.57
N VAL A 420 -9.68 -6.91 21.26
CA VAL A 420 -9.90 -7.99 22.24
C VAL A 420 -8.60 -8.64 22.73
N SER A 421 -7.54 -8.69 21.90
CA SER A 421 -6.28 -9.35 22.28
C SER A 421 -5.24 -8.34 22.79
N GLU A 422 -4.95 -8.43 24.08
CA GLU A 422 -3.87 -7.65 24.71
C GLU A 422 -2.50 -8.01 24.14
N GLU A 423 -2.25 -9.27 23.80
CA GLU A 423 -0.99 -9.73 23.20
C GLU A 423 -0.76 -9.08 21.83
N ARG A 424 -1.79 -9.01 21.00
CA ARG A 424 -1.71 -8.35 19.68
C ARG A 424 -1.49 -6.85 19.83
N LYS A 425 -2.21 -6.18 20.75
CA LYS A 425 -1.98 -4.75 21.03
C LYS A 425 -0.55 -4.48 21.50
N LYS A 426 0.00 -5.33 22.39
CA LYS A 426 1.41 -5.24 22.84
C LYS A 426 2.39 -5.45 21.69
N GLY A 427 2.07 -6.38 20.79
CA GLY A 427 2.88 -6.67 19.61
C GLY A 427 2.92 -5.54 18.59
N LEU A 428 1.82 -4.81 18.42
CA LEU A 428 1.64 -3.78 17.38
C LEU A 428 1.99 -2.37 17.87
N ILE A 429 1.61 -2.03 19.11
CA ILE A 429 1.85 -0.72 19.72
C ILE A 429 3.00 -0.85 20.72
N ARG A 430 4.22 -0.68 20.20
CA ARG A 430 5.47 -0.82 20.95
C ARG A 430 6.15 0.52 21.15
N GLY A 431 6.63 0.80 22.36
CA GLY A 431 7.57 1.87 22.61
C GLY A 431 7.69 2.25 24.08
N ASP A 432 8.86 2.76 24.45
CA ASP A 432 9.20 3.15 25.83
C ASP A 432 8.19 4.14 26.45
N ALA A 433 7.55 4.98 25.63
CA ALA A 433 6.51 5.89 26.08
C ALA A 433 5.26 5.15 26.55
N VAL A 434 4.81 4.15 25.79
CA VAL A 434 3.60 3.38 26.08
C VAL A 434 3.79 2.55 27.35
N ASP A 435 4.93 1.86 27.45
CA ASP A 435 5.23 1.02 28.61
C ASP A 435 5.33 1.85 29.90
N LYS A 436 5.92 3.05 29.81
CA LYS A 436 5.96 3.99 30.95
C LYS A 436 4.59 4.54 31.32
N ALA A 437 3.75 4.86 30.33
CA ALA A 437 2.39 5.34 30.58
C ALA A 437 1.54 4.26 31.27
N GLU A 438 1.68 2.99 30.87
CA GLU A 438 1.03 1.85 31.53
C GLU A 438 1.51 1.65 32.97
N GLN A 439 2.82 1.68 33.19
CA GLN A 439 3.39 1.61 34.55
C GLN A 439 2.84 2.73 35.43
N LEU A 440 2.79 3.95 34.92
CA LEU A 440 2.26 5.09 35.65
C LEU A 440 0.76 4.91 35.98
N LYS A 441 -0.04 4.38 35.04
CA LYS A 441 -1.46 4.07 35.27
C LYS A 441 -1.63 2.98 36.34
N GLN A 442 -0.83 1.91 36.29
CA GLN A 442 -0.86 0.85 37.28
C GLN A 442 -0.52 1.37 38.67
N VAL A 443 0.52 2.19 38.79
CA VAL A 443 0.93 2.80 40.07
C VAL A 443 -0.18 3.72 40.62
N ARG A 444 -0.82 4.54 39.75
CA ARG A 444 -1.98 5.37 40.15
C ARG A 444 -3.14 4.51 40.69
N MET A 445 -3.49 3.44 39.98
CA MET A 445 -4.56 2.53 40.40
C MET A 445 -4.25 1.85 41.74
N ILE A 446 -3.01 1.40 41.96
CA ILE A 446 -2.59 0.80 43.24
C ILE A 446 -2.69 1.82 44.36
N GLN A 447 -2.23 3.06 44.12
CA GLN A 447 -2.30 4.13 45.10
C GLN A 447 -3.76 4.44 45.50
N GLU A 448 -4.68 4.58 44.54
CA GLU A 448 -6.10 4.79 44.82
C GLU A 448 -6.72 3.65 45.64
N LYS A 449 -6.36 2.40 45.33
CA LYS A 449 -6.79 1.23 46.13
C LYS A 449 -6.22 1.24 47.55
N LEU A 450 -4.97 1.65 47.71
CA LEU A 450 -4.35 1.77 49.04
C LEU A 450 -4.95 2.92 49.86
N ASP A 451 -5.25 4.06 49.22
CA ASP A 451 -5.89 5.20 49.87
C ASP A 451 -7.33 4.86 50.30
N THR A 452 -8.12 4.21 49.43
CA THR A 452 -9.46 3.72 49.78
C THR A 452 -9.44 2.66 50.89
N PHE A 453 -8.45 1.77 50.88
CA PHE A 453 -8.25 0.80 51.96
C PHE A 453 -7.89 1.48 53.28
N ARG A 454 -6.99 2.47 53.26
CA ARG A 454 -6.62 3.26 54.45
C ARG A 454 -7.83 4.00 55.03
N GLU A 455 -8.68 4.57 54.18
CA GLU A 455 -9.93 5.20 54.60
C GLU A 455 -10.90 4.21 55.24
N ALA A 456 -11.02 3.01 54.66
CA ALA A 456 -11.85 1.94 55.22
C ALA A 456 -11.33 1.47 56.59
N LEU A 457 -10.01 1.30 56.75
CA LEU A 457 -9.37 0.98 58.04
C LEU A 457 -9.65 2.06 59.09
N ALA A 458 -9.49 3.33 58.73
CA ALA A 458 -9.73 4.45 59.64
C ALA A 458 -11.19 4.52 60.12
N LYS A 459 -12.16 4.16 59.25
CA LYS A 459 -13.58 4.06 59.61
C LYS A 459 -13.85 2.91 60.59
N GLN A 460 -13.25 1.74 60.37
CA GLN A 460 -13.40 0.57 61.25
C GLN A 460 -12.80 0.81 62.64
N GLN A 461 -11.62 1.46 62.72
CA GLN A 461 -11.00 1.80 64.00
C GLN A 461 -11.80 2.83 64.80
N LYS A 462 -12.44 3.80 64.13
CA LYS A 462 -13.36 4.75 64.78
C LYS A 462 -14.65 4.08 65.27
N GLY A 463 -15.13 3.04 64.58
CA GLY A 463 -16.30 2.25 64.99
C GLY A 463 -16.04 1.27 66.14
N HIS A 464 -14.79 0.96 66.44
CA HIS A 464 -14.37 0.08 67.55
C HIS A 464 -13.90 0.83 68.81
N SER A 465 -13.98 2.17 68.84
CA SER A 465 -13.82 2.90 70.11
C SER A 465 -15.02 2.58 71.03
N PRO A 466 -14.81 1.89 72.17
CA PRO A 466 -15.89 1.63 73.11
C PRO A 466 -16.41 2.96 73.66
N LYS A 467 -17.72 3.15 73.62
CA LYS A 467 -18.39 4.04 74.58
C LYS A 467 -18.41 3.39 75.95
#